data_AF-A0A3D3AAG5-F1
#
_entry.id   AF-A0A3D3AAG5-F1
#
_cell.length_a   1.000
_cell.length_b   1.000
_cell.length_c   1.000
_cell.angle_alpha   90.00
_cell.angle_beta   90.00
_cell.angle_gamma   90.00
#
_symmetry.space_group_name_H-M   'P 1'
#
loop_
_entity.id
_entity.type
_entity.pdbx_description
1 polymer ?
#
loop_
_entity_poly.entity_id
_entity_poly.type
_entity_poly.pdbx_seq_one_letter_code
_entity_poly.pdbx_strand_id
1 'polypeptide(L)'
;DIGHAIQSYAEVQRLAVVRDFCGHGLGRIFHDTPNILHYGRPGEGLTLRAGMFFTIEPMLNLGKPAVKILGDGWTAVTRDRTLSAQFEHSVGITADGCEIFTKSLNGNDTPHKNPSG
;
A
#
# COMPACT_ATOMS: atom_id res chain seq x y z
N ASP A 1 4.11 3.20 -11.92
CA ASP A 1 4.98 3.88 -10.92
C ASP A 1 4.47 3.92 -9.48
N ILE A 2 3.41 3.19 -9.11
CA ILE A 2 2.88 3.19 -7.72
C ILE A 2 3.98 2.93 -6.67
N GLY A 3 4.75 1.86 -6.84
CA GLY A 3 5.80 1.50 -5.89
C GLY A 3 6.93 2.53 -5.78
N HIS A 4 7.39 3.09 -6.91
CA HIS A 4 8.41 4.13 -6.89
C HIS A 4 7.92 5.40 -6.18
N ALA A 5 6.66 5.81 -6.43
CA ALA A 5 6.06 6.98 -5.79
C ALA A 5 5.93 6.81 -4.27
N ILE A 6 5.44 5.65 -3.81
CA ILE A 6 5.34 5.32 -2.38
C ILE A 6 6.72 5.31 -1.73
N GLN A 7 7.68 4.57 -2.31
CA GLN A 7 9.01 4.45 -1.76
C GLN A 7 9.73 5.80 -1.65
N SER A 8 9.68 6.59 -2.72
CA SER A 8 10.34 7.91 -2.74
C SER A 8 9.76 8.85 -1.68
N TYR A 9 8.45 8.81 -1.46
CA TYR A 9 7.83 9.59 -0.39
C TYR A 9 8.23 9.07 1.00
N ALA A 10 8.13 7.76 1.24
CA ALA A 10 8.40 7.14 2.53
C ALA A 10 9.85 7.34 2.98
N GLU A 11 10.82 7.15 2.08
CA GLU A 11 12.25 7.24 2.40
C GLU A 11 12.67 8.66 2.81
N VAL A 12 12.07 9.71 2.21
CA VAL A 12 12.28 11.11 2.64
C VAL A 12 11.77 11.34 4.06
N GLN A 13 10.70 10.65 4.46
CA GLN A 13 10.17 10.69 5.83
C GLN A 13 10.94 9.79 6.81
N ARG A 14 12.07 9.20 6.37
CA ARG A 14 12.87 8.22 7.14
C ARG A 14 12.08 6.97 7.52
N LEU A 15 11.13 6.57 6.67
CA LEU A 15 10.37 5.33 6.81
C LEU A 15 10.87 4.29 5.81
N ALA A 16 10.86 3.03 6.20
CA ALA A 16 11.15 1.91 5.33
C ALA A 16 9.86 1.28 4.79
N VAL A 17 9.85 0.91 3.51
CA VAL A 17 8.72 0.18 2.90
C VAL A 17 8.92 -1.32 3.08
N VAL A 18 7.93 -2.03 3.63
CA VAL A 18 7.92 -3.49 3.72
C VAL A 18 7.91 -4.11 2.31
N ARG A 19 8.68 -5.18 2.10
CA ARG A 19 8.88 -5.78 0.76
C ARG A 19 8.27 -7.16 0.59
N ASP A 20 7.89 -7.80 1.69
CA ASP A 20 7.38 -9.17 1.75
C ASP A 20 5.89 -9.25 1.37
N PHE A 21 5.18 -8.12 1.39
CA PHE A 21 3.76 -8.01 1.08
C PHE A 21 3.52 -6.94 0.01
N CYS A 22 2.46 -7.11 -0.76
CA CYS A 22 2.05 -6.23 -1.84
C CYS A 22 0.54 -6.09 -1.85
N GLY A 23 0.04 -5.03 -2.50
CA GLY A 23 -1.36 -5.00 -2.89
C GLY A 23 -1.66 -6.06 -3.94
N HIS A 24 -2.94 -6.26 -4.22
CA HIS A 24 -3.41 -7.34 -5.07
C HIS A 24 -4.63 -6.92 -5.89
N GLY A 25 -4.83 -7.58 -7.04
CA GLY A 25 -6.13 -7.56 -7.71
C GLY A 25 -7.20 -8.15 -6.81
N LEU A 26 -8.43 -7.67 -6.96
CA LEU A 26 -9.56 -8.19 -6.20
C LEU A 26 -10.87 -8.11 -6.99
N GLY A 27 -11.92 -8.74 -6.47
CA GLY A 27 -13.26 -8.71 -7.03
C GLY A 27 -14.02 -9.99 -6.69
N ARG A 28 -14.25 -10.85 -7.68
CA ARG A 28 -14.82 -12.19 -7.43
C ARG A 28 -13.86 -13.12 -6.70
N ILE A 29 -12.55 -12.89 -6.88
CA ILE A 29 -11.47 -13.56 -6.16
C ILE A 29 -10.92 -12.55 -5.15
N PHE A 30 -10.65 -13.01 -3.93
CA PHE A 30 -10.22 -12.11 -2.85
C PHE A 30 -8.82 -11.53 -3.10
N HIS A 31 -7.84 -12.39 -3.41
CA HIS A 31 -6.50 -11.99 -3.84
C HIS A 31 -6.23 -12.56 -5.23
N ASP A 32 -6.08 -11.68 -6.22
CA ASP A 32 -5.83 -12.00 -7.62
C ASP A 32 -4.69 -11.12 -8.17
N THR A 33 -4.29 -11.38 -9.42
CA THR A 33 -3.41 -10.49 -10.16
C THR A 33 -4.07 -9.14 -10.45
N PRO A 34 -3.30 -8.03 -10.51
CA PRO A 34 -1.83 -7.96 -10.40
C PRO A 34 -1.34 -7.85 -8.95
N ASN A 35 -0.08 -8.25 -8.73
CA ASN A 35 0.63 -7.88 -7.51
C ASN A 35 1.10 -6.41 -7.61
N ILE A 36 0.69 -5.58 -6.67
CA ILE A 36 1.01 -4.15 -6.63
C ILE A 36 2.14 -3.92 -5.63
N LEU A 37 3.37 -3.85 -6.13
CA LEU A 37 4.53 -3.56 -5.29
C LEU A 37 4.50 -2.12 -4.77
N HIS A 38 4.82 -1.94 -3.49
CA HIS A 38 4.91 -0.64 -2.82
C HIS A 38 6.31 0.00 -2.91
N TYR A 39 7.23 -0.64 -3.62
CA TYR A 39 8.59 -0.21 -3.87
C TYR A 39 8.96 -0.44 -5.34
N GLY A 40 10.00 0.23 -5.83
CA GLY A 40 10.46 0.02 -7.19
C GLY A 40 11.26 1.19 -7.78
N ARG A 41 11.72 0.99 -9.01
CA ARG A 41 12.42 1.99 -9.79
C ARG A 41 11.45 2.75 -10.71
N PRO A 42 11.74 4.02 -11.02
CA PRO A 42 10.89 4.80 -11.93
C PRO A 42 10.81 4.12 -13.30
N GLY A 43 9.61 4.01 -13.86
CA GLY A 43 9.36 3.42 -15.18
C GLY A 43 9.32 1.89 -15.22
N GLU A 44 9.63 1.19 -14.12
CA GLU A 44 9.58 -0.28 -14.04
C GLU A 44 8.25 -0.80 -13.45
N GLY A 45 7.34 0.09 -13.04
CA GLY A 45 6.06 -0.29 -12.45
C GLY A 45 5.06 -0.86 -13.45
N LEU A 46 4.05 -1.57 -12.95
CA LEU A 46 2.94 -2.11 -13.74
C LEU A 46 2.26 -1.02 -14.60
N THR A 47 2.02 -1.32 -15.88
CA THR A 47 1.19 -0.49 -16.75
C THR A 47 -0.28 -0.62 -16.37
N LEU A 48 -0.87 0.49 -15.91
CA LEU A 48 -2.29 0.54 -15.54
C LEU A 48 -3.18 0.60 -16.79
N ARG A 49 -4.30 -0.12 -16.76
CA ARG A 49 -5.29 -0.16 -17.85
C ARG A 49 -6.68 0.00 -17.27
N ALA A 50 -7.54 0.72 -17.99
CA ALA A 50 -8.95 0.86 -17.63
C ALA A 50 -9.61 -0.52 -17.39
N GLY A 51 -10.41 -0.61 -16.34
CA GLY A 51 -11.06 -1.85 -15.88
C GLY A 51 -10.24 -2.67 -14.90
N MET A 52 -8.97 -2.33 -14.63
CA MET A 52 -8.22 -2.93 -13.53
C MET A 52 -8.82 -2.52 -12.18
N PHE A 53 -8.92 -3.47 -11.25
CA PHE A 53 -9.40 -3.25 -9.88
C PHE A 53 -8.46 -3.95 -8.90
N PHE A 54 -7.82 -3.19 -8.02
CA PHE A 54 -6.77 -3.69 -7.12
C PHE A 54 -6.65 -2.84 -5.85
N THR A 55 -5.91 -3.37 -4.87
CA THR A 55 -5.58 -2.67 -3.62
C THR A 55 -4.26 -1.92 -3.75
N ILE A 56 -4.18 -0.77 -3.09
CA ILE A 56 -2.91 -0.13 -2.74
C ILE A 56 -2.87 -0.07 -1.22
N GLU A 57 -1.93 -0.80 -0.61
CA GLU A 57 -1.95 -1.10 0.84
C GLU A 57 -0.55 -1.04 1.49
N PRO A 58 0.20 0.06 1.32
CA PRO A 58 1.59 0.12 1.77
C PRO A 58 1.73 -0.02 3.29
N MET A 59 2.66 -0.87 3.70
CA MET A 59 3.13 -1.00 5.08
C MET A 59 4.47 -0.27 5.23
N LEU A 60 4.53 0.69 6.16
CA LEU A 60 5.70 1.52 6.41
C LEU A 60 6.22 1.30 7.84
N ASN A 61 7.52 1.04 7.97
CA ASN A 61 8.20 0.81 9.25
C ASN A 61 9.01 2.05 9.64
N LEU A 62 9.06 2.35 10.94
CA LEU A 62 10.01 3.33 11.50
C LEU A 62 11.47 2.85 11.40
N GLY A 63 11.67 1.52 11.45
CA GLY A 63 12.98 0.89 11.36
C GLY A 63 13.31 0.37 9.96
N LYS A 64 13.72 -0.89 9.86
CA LYS A 64 14.12 -1.52 8.60
C LYS A 64 12.94 -2.20 7.87
N PRO A 65 13.05 -2.46 6.55
CA PRO A 65 11.99 -3.11 5.77
C PRO A 65 11.58 -4.51 6.25
N ALA A 66 12.51 -5.23 6.87
CA ALA A 66 12.38 -6.67 7.08
C ALA A 66 11.35 -7.02 8.16
N VAL A 67 10.50 -8.00 7.85
CA VAL A 67 9.51 -8.57 8.77
C VAL A 67 9.84 -10.02 9.15
N LYS A 68 9.12 -10.53 10.15
CA LYS A 68 9.13 -11.94 10.56
C LYS A 68 7.70 -12.38 10.81
N ILE A 69 7.32 -13.54 10.26
CA ILE A 69 6.09 -14.23 10.64
C ILE A 69 6.31 -14.95 11.98
N LEU A 70 5.38 -14.77 12.92
CA LEU A 70 5.43 -15.43 14.22
C LEU A 70 5.08 -16.93 14.11
N GLY A 71 5.19 -17.64 15.23
CA GLY A 71 4.92 -19.08 15.29
C GLY A 71 3.46 -19.46 15.00
N ASP A 72 2.55 -18.49 14.96
CA ASP A 72 1.16 -18.69 14.56
C ASP A 72 0.99 -18.82 13.03
N GLY A 73 2.04 -18.53 12.25
CA GLY A 73 2.02 -18.59 10.79
C GLY A 73 1.33 -17.41 10.10
N TRP A 74 0.90 -16.39 10.84
CA TRP A 74 0.12 -15.26 10.32
C TRP A 74 0.66 -13.89 10.74
N THR A 75 0.94 -13.71 12.02
CA THR A 75 1.28 -12.39 12.55
C THR A 75 2.64 -11.96 12.01
N ALA A 76 2.66 -10.92 11.18
CA ALA A 76 3.88 -10.30 10.70
C ALA A 76 4.31 -9.18 11.66
N VAL A 77 5.54 -9.25 12.15
CA VAL A 77 6.15 -8.21 12.99
C VAL A 77 7.41 -7.66 12.33
N THR A 78 7.74 -6.39 12.58
CA THR A 78 9.05 -5.83 12.20
C THR A 78 10.17 -6.61 12.88
N ARG A 79 11.25 -6.93 12.15
CA ARG A 79 12.36 -7.71 12.75
C ARG A 79 13.08 -6.97 13.87
N ASP A 80 13.09 -5.64 13.81
CA ASP A 80 13.68 -4.76 14.83
C ASP A 80 12.68 -4.31 15.91
N ARG A 81 11.42 -4.79 15.84
CA ARG A 81 10.33 -4.49 16.79
C ARG A 81 9.95 -3.01 16.88
N THR A 82 10.33 -2.22 15.88
CA THR A 82 9.84 -0.83 15.74
C THR A 82 8.39 -0.80 15.24
N LEU A 83 7.73 0.35 15.37
CA LEU A 83 6.35 0.51 14.90
C LEU A 83 6.25 0.38 13.38
N SER A 84 5.11 -0.14 12.95
CA SER A 84 4.68 -0.18 11.56
C SER A 84 3.26 0.40 11.46
N ALA A 85 2.94 0.98 10.32
CA ALA A 85 1.60 1.46 10.00
C ALA A 85 1.23 1.08 8.57
N GLN A 86 -0.06 0.89 8.33
CA GLN A 86 -0.64 0.57 7.03
C GLN A 86 -1.91 1.41 6.81
N PHE A 87 -2.20 1.72 5.55
CA PHE A 87 -3.52 2.18 5.11
C PHE A 87 -3.82 1.53 3.76
N GLU A 88 -5.09 1.32 3.45
CA GLU A 88 -5.51 0.59 2.26
C GLU A 88 -6.74 1.19 1.60
N HIS A 89 -6.74 1.20 0.27
CA HIS A 89 -7.95 1.38 -0.52
C HIS A 89 -8.04 0.40 -1.68
N SER A 90 -9.28 0.07 -2.06
CA SER A 90 -9.60 -0.57 -3.34
C SER A 90 -9.79 0.50 -4.41
N VAL A 91 -9.04 0.37 -5.51
CA VAL A 91 -8.94 1.36 -6.58
C VAL A 91 -9.32 0.72 -7.91
N GLY A 92 -10.23 1.38 -8.63
CA GLY A 92 -10.57 1.03 -10.01
C GLY A 92 -9.94 2.01 -11.00
N ILE A 93 -9.31 1.51 -12.05
CA ILE A 93 -8.75 2.35 -13.12
C ILE A 93 -9.84 2.64 -14.16
N THR A 94 -10.06 3.91 -14.45
CA THR A 94 -11.00 4.38 -15.47
C THR A 94 -10.25 4.69 -16.77
N ALA A 95 -10.97 5.13 -17.81
CA ALA A 95 -10.35 5.51 -19.08
C ALA A 95 -9.41 6.73 -18.97
N ASP A 96 -9.65 7.57 -17.97
CA ASP A 96 -9.04 8.89 -17.78
C ASP A 96 -8.42 9.09 -16.38
N GLY A 97 -8.46 8.08 -15.51
CA GLY A 97 -7.96 8.21 -14.15
C GLY A 97 -8.21 6.97 -13.28
N CYS A 98 -8.62 7.22 -12.03
CA CYS A 98 -8.97 6.18 -11.09
C CYS A 98 -10.09 6.62 -10.14
N GLU A 99 -10.83 5.64 -9.62
CA GLU A 99 -11.86 5.80 -8.60
C GLU A 99 -11.48 5.00 -7.35
N ILE A 100 -11.69 5.59 -6.18
CA ILE A 100 -11.43 4.96 -4.88
C ILE A 100 -12.77 4.53 -4.31
N PHE A 101 -12.95 3.22 -4.11
CA PHE A 101 -14.23 2.62 -3.73
C PHE A 101 -14.44 2.50 -2.22
N THR A 102 -13.38 2.64 -1.44
CA THR A 102 -13.41 2.42 0.02
C THR A 102 -13.10 3.69 0.80
N LYS A 103 -13.45 4.86 0.26
CA LYS A 103 -13.37 6.13 0.99
C LYS A 103 -14.22 6.08 2.27
N SER A 104 -13.71 6.66 3.34
CA SER A 104 -14.43 6.82 4.58
C SER A 104 -15.63 7.75 4.39
N LEU A 105 -16.84 7.29 4.71
CA LEU A 105 -18.05 8.12 4.74
C LEU A 105 -17.94 9.32 5.71
N ASN A 106 -17.09 9.19 6.74
CA ASN A 106 -16.84 10.23 7.73
C ASN A 106 -15.65 11.16 7.38
N GLY A 107 -15.07 11.05 6.17
CA GLY A 107 -13.93 11.89 5.75
C GLY A 107 -12.59 11.57 6.42
N ASN A 108 -12.44 10.40 7.05
CA ASN A 108 -11.23 9.98 7.75
C ASN A 108 -10.13 9.41 6.83
N ASP A 109 -10.17 9.69 5.53
CA ASP A 109 -9.14 9.25 4.57
C ASP A 109 -7.80 9.98 4.79
N THR A 110 -7.82 11.09 5.53
CA THR A 110 -6.63 11.86 5.91
C THR A 110 -6.60 12.10 7.41
N PRO A 111 -6.38 11.07 8.25
CA PRO A 111 -6.47 11.20 9.71
C PRO A 111 -5.38 12.10 10.31
N HIS A 112 -4.32 12.39 9.54
CA HIS A 112 -3.26 13.34 9.91
C HIS A 112 -3.65 14.81 9.71
N LYS A 113 -4.69 15.10 8.92
CA LYS A 113 -5.23 16.45 8.73
C LYS A 113 -6.34 16.65 9.75
N ASN A 114 -6.02 17.34 10.84
CA ASN A 114 -6.99 17.67 11.88
C ASN A 114 -8.16 18.45 11.25
N PRO A 115 -9.44 18.07 11.43
CA PRO A 115 -10.58 18.79 10.84
C PRO A 115 -10.81 20.18 11.48
N SER A 116 -9.97 20.59 12.43
CA SER A 116 -10.05 21.82 13.22
C SER A 116 -8.85 22.77 13.03
N GLY A 117 -8.07 22.60 11.96
CA GLY A 117 -6.94 23.48 11.60
C GLY A 117 -7.23 24.34 10.37
#